data_AF-A0A8H7Y2Z1-F1
#
_entry.id   AF-A0A8H7Y2Z1-F1
#
_cell.length_a   1.000
_cell.length_b   1.000
_cell.length_c   1.000
_cell.angle_alpha   90.00
_cell.angle_beta   90.00
_cell.angle_gamma   90.00
#
_symmetry.space_group_name_H-M   'P 1'
#
loop_
_entity.id
_entity.type
_entity.pdbx_description
1 polymer ?
#
loop_
_entity_poly.entity_id
_entity_poly.type
_entity_poly.pdbx_seq_one_letter_code
_entity_poly.pdbx_strand_id
1 'polypeptide(L)'
;MSSFLAPCRSKTRSIVISIISLSHVSKDLPSSAGWLAYWQLFVAGAAVFNSIQNLLTLKLTRKLYNNVPATSVTALQARTFAVWTLTSAVIRGYAAYNINNKIIYDIALLSYLIAFGHFFSELLIFRTAKLFPGVISPVIVSTTSLVWMFTQYDFYVRG
;
A
#
# COMPACT_ATOMS: atom_id res chain seq x y z
N MET A 1 42.29 12.55 -45.79
CA MET A 1 42.49 12.37 -44.33
C MET A 1 41.95 13.60 -43.63
N SER A 2 40.93 13.43 -42.79
CA SER A 2 40.54 14.29 -41.64
C SER A 2 39.15 13.86 -41.18
N SER A 3 39.12 12.78 -40.41
CA SER A 3 38.05 12.50 -39.44
C SER A 3 38.28 13.41 -38.24
N PHE A 4 37.28 14.17 -37.76
CA PHE A 4 37.26 14.64 -36.37
C PHE A 4 35.86 15.04 -35.87
N LEU A 5 35.35 14.19 -34.97
CA LEU A 5 34.49 14.40 -33.79
C LEU A 5 33.12 15.12 -33.92
N ALA A 6 32.06 14.32 -33.83
CA ALA A 6 30.74 14.76 -33.39
C ALA A 6 30.67 14.87 -31.85
N PRO A 7 30.16 15.96 -31.25
CA PRO A 7 30.01 16.06 -29.80
C PRO A 7 28.77 15.32 -29.29
N CYS A 8 28.99 14.51 -28.25
CA CYS A 8 28.05 13.79 -27.41
C CYS A 8 26.97 14.71 -26.78
N ARG A 9 25.89 15.01 -27.51
CA ARG A 9 24.82 15.93 -27.05
C ARG A 9 23.57 15.24 -26.46
N SER A 10 23.40 13.93 -26.67
CA SER A 10 22.19 13.21 -26.22
C SER A 10 22.22 12.79 -24.75
N LYS A 11 23.40 12.45 -24.22
CA LYS A 11 23.54 11.93 -22.85
C LYS A 11 23.24 13.00 -21.79
N THR A 12 23.64 14.25 -22.04
CA THR A 12 23.43 15.38 -21.12
C THR A 12 21.95 15.77 -20.99
N ARG A 13 21.16 15.70 -22.07
CA ARG A 13 19.70 15.97 -22.02
C ARG A 13 18.94 14.90 -21.23
N SER A 14 19.31 13.62 -21.39
CA SER A 14 18.68 12.52 -20.67
C SER A 14 18.96 12.56 -19.16
N ILE A 15 20.19 12.97 -18.78
CA ILE A 15 20.58 13.20 -17.39
C ILE A 15 19.80 14.37 -16.78
N VAL A 16 19.65 15.50 -17.49
CA VAL A 16 18.90 16.67 -17.00
C VAL A 16 17.41 16.37 -16.83
N ILE A 17 16.79 15.64 -17.77
CA ILE A 17 15.38 15.21 -17.64
C ILE A 17 15.21 14.25 -16.45
N SER A 18 16.15 13.34 -16.24
CA SER A 18 16.12 12.43 -15.08
C SER A 18 16.27 13.20 -13.76
N ILE A 19 17.16 14.19 -13.69
CA ILE A 19 17.34 15.05 -12.49
C ILE A 19 16.10 15.91 -12.23
N ILE A 20 15.44 16.44 -13.27
CA ILE A 20 14.20 17.22 -13.13
C ILE A 20 13.02 16.33 -12.72
N SER A 21 12.94 15.10 -13.23
CA SER A 21 11.92 14.12 -12.82
C SER A 21 12.12 13.69 -11.37
N LEU A 22 13.37 13.45 -10.95
CA LEU A 22 13.73 13.14 -9.56
C LEU A 22 13.41 14.31 -8.63
N SER A 23 13.62 15.56 -9.05
CA SER A 23 13.35 16.74 -8.20
C SER A 23 11.87 17.07 -8.01
N HIS A 24 10.97 16.61 -8.91
CA HIS A 24 9.52 16.67 -8.69
C HIS A 24 9.08 15.59 -7.71
N VAL A 25 9.56 14.35 -7.89
CA VAL A 25 9.24 13.24 -6.98
C VAL A 25 9.66 13.55 -5.55
N SER A 26 10.82 14.18 -5.33
CA SER A 26 11.30 14.53 -3.99
C SER A 26 10.45 15.57 -3.25
N LYS A 27 9.72 16.43 -3.97
CA LYS A 27 8.88 17.49 -3.35
C LYS A 27 7.55 16.96 -2.84
N ASP A 28 7.05 15.88 -3.43
CA ASP A 28 5.74 15.31 -3.12
C ASP A 28 5.83 14.14 -2.14
N LEU A 29 7.03 13.79 -1.66
CA LEU A 29 7.24 12.72 -0.69
C LEU A 29 7.03 13.22 0.75
N PRO A 30 6.63 12.34 1.68
CA PRO A 30 6.58 12.67 3.09
C PRO A 30 7.90 13.22 3.61
N SER A 31 7.83 14.24 4.47
CA SER A 31 8.99 14.92 5.07
C SER A 31 9.15 14.64 6.57
N SER A 32 8.28 13.80 7.16
CA SER A 32 8.34 13.44 8.58
C SER A 32 9.56 12.59 8.91
N ALA A 33 10.07 12.68 10.14
CA ALA A 33 11.16 11.83 10.62
C ALA A 33 10.80 10.32 10.59
N GLY A 34 11.78 9.48 10.23
CA GLY A 34 11.63 8.03 10.19
C GLY A 34 10.90 7.50 8.94
N TRP A 35 10.77 6.16 8.86
CA TRP A 35 10.36 5.47 7.63
C TRP A 35 8.86 5.16 7.54
N LEU A 36 8.11 5.31 8.62
CA LEU A 36 6.71 4.88 8.70
C LEU A 36 5.82 5.62 7.69
N ALA A 37 6.06 6.91 7.47
CA ALA A 37 5.29 7.70 6.50
C ALA A 37 5.47 7.21 5.05
N TYR A 38 6.70 6.88 4.65
CA TYR A 38 6.97 6.27 3.35
C TYR A 38 6.32 4.90 3.22
N TRP A 39 6.34 4.11 4.29
CA TRP A 39 5.62 2.84 4.33
C TRP A 39 4.11 3.02 4.14
N GLN A 40 3.50 4.00 4.80
CA GLN A 40 2.08 4.35 4.62
C GLN A 40 1.76 4.72 3.17
N LEU A 41 2.64 5.48 2.50
CA LEU A 41 2.46 5.84 1.10
C LEU A 41 2.52 4.61 0.18
N PHE A 42 3.50 3.72 0.42
CA PHE A 42 3.65 2.49 -0.35
C PHE A 42 2.41 1.58 -0.26
N VAL A 43 1.95 1.30 0.96
CA VAL A 43 0.79 0.43 1.20
C VAL A 43 -0.53 1.08 0.76
N ALA A 44 -0.64 2.41 0.80
CA ALA A 44 -1.76 3.13 0.20
C ALA A 44 -1.79 2.92 -1.33
N GLY A 45 -0.65 3.07 -2.00
CA GLY A 45 -0.54 2.80 -3.44
C GLY A 45 -0.88 1.35 -3.79
N ALA A 46 -0.36 0.38 -3.03
CA ALA A 46 -0.69 -1.03 -3.23
C ALA A 46 -2.18 -1.33 -3.02
N ALA A 47 -2.82 -0.66 -2.06
CA ALA A 47 -4.26 -0.77 -1.82
C ALA A 47 -5.10 -0.15 -2.95
N VAL A 48 -4.70 1.00 -3.50
CA VAL A 48 -5.35 1.58 -4.71
C VAL A 48 -5.28 0.61 -5.88
N PHE A 49 -4.10 0.02 -6.13
CA PHE A 49 -3.93 -0.99 -7.17
C PHE A 49 -4.83 -2.22 -6.95
N ASN A 50 -4.94 -2.69 -5.69
CA ASN A 50 -5.84 -3.76 -5.32
C ASN A 50 -7.32 -3.40 -5.56
N SER A 51 -7.74 -2.19 -5.19
CA SER A 51 -9.11 -1.70 -5.42
C SER A 51 -9.45 -1.65 -6.90
N ILE A 52 -8.58 -1.08 -7.74
CA ILE A 52 -8.78 -1.04 -9.20
C ILE A 52 -8.91 -2.46 -9.75
N GLN A 53 -8.04 -3.38 -9.34
CA GLN A 53 -8.16 -4.78 -9.77
C GLN A 53 -9.48 -5.42 -9.36
N ASN A 54 -9.93 -5.25 -8.10
CA ASN A 54 -11.20 -5.83 -7.65
C ASN A 54 -12.43 -5.22 -8.36
N LEU A 55 -12.35 -3.97 -8.81
CA LEU A 55 -13.41 -3.35 -9.62
C LEU A 55 -13.47 -3.92 -11.05
N LEU A 56 -12.34 -4.34 -11.59
CA LEU A 56 -12.23 -4.80 -12.98
C LEU A 56 -12.25 -6.33 -13.14
N THR A 57 -11.83 -7.08 -12.11
CA THR A 57 -11.64 -8.53 -12.21
C THR A 57 -11.76 -9.26 -10.86
N LEU A 58 -12.20 -10.52 -10.93
CA LEU A 58 -12.30 -11.42 -9.78
C LEU A 58 -11.05 -12.24 -9.51
N LYS A 59 -10.02 -12.14 -10.37
CA LYS A 59 -8.86 -13.05 -10.35
C LYS A 59 -8.11 -13.00 -9.01
N LEU A 60 -7.86 -11.80 -8.49
CA LEU A 60 -7.09 -11.63 -7.26
C LEU A 60 -7.93 -11.96 -6.01
N THR A 61 -9.19 -11.55 -5.98
CA THR A 61 -10.15 -11.84 -4.89
C THR A 61 -10.37 -13.33 -4.73
N ARG A 62 -10.45 -14.09 -5.83
CA ARG A 62 -10.55 -15.57 -5.79
C ARG A 62 -9.27 -16.23 -5.30
N LYS A 63 -8.11 -15.63 -5.54
CA LYS A 63 -6.84 -16.09 -4.95
C LYS A 63 -6.80 -15.86 -3.45
N LEU A 64 -7.39 -14.76 -2.98
CA LEU A 64 -7.50 -14.43 -1.56
C LEU A 64 -8.40 -15.45 -0.84
N TYR A 65 -9.60 -15.67 -1.37
CA TYR A 65 -10.61 -16.59 -0.82
C TYR A 65 -10.59 -17.94 -1.57
N ASN A 66 -9.49 -18.67 -1.39
CA ASN A 66 -9.19 -19.89 -2.15
C ASN A 66 -9.57 -21.21 -1.44
N ASN A 67 -10.25 -21.14 -0.29
CA ASN A 67 -10.74 -22.32 0.44
C ASN A 67 -12.27 -22.48 0.36
N VAL A 68 -12.91 -21.80 -0.59
CA VAL A 68 -14.34 -21.89 -0.90
C VAL A 68 -14.54 -22.10 -2.40
N PRO A 69 -15.71 -22.61 -2.83
CA PRO A 69 -16.04 -22.66 -4.25
C PRO A 69 -15.89 -21.29 -4.92
N ALA A 70 -15.34 -21.26 -6.14
CA ALA A 70 -15.12 -19.99 -6.86
C ALA A 70 -16.41 -19.20 -7.15
N THR A 71 -17.57 -19.87 -7.09
CA THR A 71 -18.91 -19.29 -7.20
C THR A 71 -19.31 -18.46 -5.97
N SER A 72 -18.73 -18.74 -4.80
CA SER A 72 -18.95 -17.96 -3.57
C SER A 72 -18.28 -16.57 -3.62
N VAL A 73 -17.25 -16.40 -4.45
CA VAL A 73 -16.57 -15.11 -4.67
C VAL A 73 -17.22 -14.37 -5.83
N THR A 74 -18.16 -13.49 -5.50
CA THR A 74 -19.03 -12.79 -6.46
C THR A 74 -18.49 -11.42 -6.88
N ALA A 75 -18.99 -10.91 -8.02
CA ALA A 75 -18.69 -9.55 -8.48
C ALA A 75 -19.23 -8.45 -7.56
N LEU A 76 -20.29 -8.71 -6.80
CA LEU A 76 -20.78 -7.77 -5.81
C LEU A 76 -19.80 -7.70 -4.62
N GLN A 77 -19.42 -8.86 -4.06
CA GLN A 77 -18.48 -8.95 -2.94
C GLN A 77 -17.13 -8.30 -3.30
N ALA A 78 -16.59 -8.57 -4.49
CA ALA A 78 -15.33 -7.99 -4.94
C ALA A 78 -15.39 -6.45 -5.01
N ARG A 79 -16.48 -5.87 -5.53
CA ARG A 79 -16.66 -4.40 -5.58
C ARG A 79 -16.79 -3.80 -4.18
N THR A 80 -17.48 -4.46 -3.25
CA THR A 80 -17.54 -4.04 -1.84
C THR A 80 -16.15 -4.07 -1.19
N PHE A 81 -15.39 -5.16 -1.40
CA PHE A 81 -14.02 -5.28 -0.93
C PHE A 81 -13.09 -4.22 -1.53
N ALA A 82 -13.32 -3.85 -2.79
CA ALA A 82 -12.57 -2.78 -3.46
C ALA A 82 -12.76 -1.42 -2.77
N VAL A 83 -14.01 -1.05 -2.46
CA VAL A 83 -14.31 0.22 -1.77
C VAL A 83 -13.76 0.21 -0.35
N TRP A 84 -13.91 -0.90 0.38
CA TRP A 84 -13.32 -1.05 1.72
C TRP A 84 -11.78 -0.89 1.70
N THR A 85 -11.12 -1.49 0.71
CA THR A 85 -9.66 -1.36 0.52
C THR A 85 -9.28 0.06 0.11
N LEU A 86 -10.11 0.75 -0.68
CA LEU A 86 -9.89 2.13 -1.08
C LEU A 86 -10.03 3.08 0.11
N THR A 87 -11.01 2.87 0.99
CA THR A 87 -11.15 3.62 2.25
C THR A 87 -9.87 3.48 3.09
N SER A 88 -9.34 2.26 3.21
CA SER A 88 -8.05 2.05 3.90
C SER A 88 -6.90 2.77 3.21
N ALA A 89 -6.88 2.79 1.87
CA ALA A 89 -5.86 3.51 1.09
C ALA A 89 -5.90 5.01 1.34
N VAL A 90 -7.10 5.62 1.39
CA VAL A 90 -7.27 7.04 1.70
C VAL A 90 -6.74 7.35 3.09
N ILE A 91 -7.15 6.60 4.11
CA ILE A 91 -6.69 6.80 5.50
C ILE A 91 -5.15 6.75 5.57
N ARG A 92 -4.55 5.73 4.97
CA ARG A 92 -3.09 5.52 4.99
C ARG A 92 -2.35 6.57 4.15
N GLY A 93 -2.93 7.00 3.03
CA GLY A 93 -2.41 8.12 2.25
C GLY A 93 -2.38 9.42 3.05
N TYR A 94 -3.46 9.75 3.77
CA TYR A 94 -3.46 10.90 4.68
C TYR A 94 -2.45 10.75 5.81
N ALA A 95 -2.32 9.54 6.38
CA ALA A 95 -1.32 9.25 7.41
C ALA A 95 0.12 9.40 6.89
N ALA A 96 0.39 9.09 5.63
CA ALA A 96 1.72 9.30 5.04
C ALA A 96 2.15 10.77 5.11
N TYR A 97 1.23 11.72 4.97
CA TYR A 97 1.54 13.16 5.02
C TYR A 97 1.31 13.80 6.39
N ASN A 98 0.68 13.09 7.34
CA ASN A 98 0.28 13.63 8.64
C ASN A 98 0.59 12.65 9.78
N ILE A 99 1.69 11.89 9.67
CA ILE A 99 1.99 10.79 10.60
C ILE A 99 2.19 11.26 12.05
N ASN A 100 2.54 12.52 12.29
CA ASN A 100 2.68 13.07 13.64
C ASN A 100 1.35 13.57 14.24
N ASN A 101 0.26 13.60 13.45
CA ASN A 101 -1.05 13.95 13.96
C ASN A 101 -1.67 12.73 14.67
N LYS A 102 -1.89 12.83 15.99
CA LYS A 102 -2.48 11.77 16.81
C LYS A 102 -3.75 11.15 16.21
N ILE A 103 -4.69 11.99 15.78
CA ILE A 103 -5.99 11.51 15.30
C ILE A 103 -5.79 10.70 14.02
N ILE A 104 -4.98 11.20 13.08
CA ILE A 104 -4.69 10.50 11.82
C ILE A 104 -3.92 9.20 12.06
N TYR A 105 -2.97 9.23 13.00
CA TYR A 105 -2.22 8.04 13.40
C TYR A 105 -3.13 6.95 13.98
N ASP A 106 -4.02 7.33 14.90
CA ASP A 106 -4.96 6.42 15.56
C ASP A 106 -5.91 5.76 14.55
N ILE A 107 -6.49 6.53 13.61
CA ILE A 107 -7.37 5.95 12.60
C ILE A 107 -6.63 5.05 11.60
N ALA A 108 -5.36 5.36 11.29
CA ALA A 108 -4.53 4.51 10.45
C ALA A 108 -4.19 3.20 11.18
N LEU A 109 -3.78 3.26 12.44
CA LEU A 109 -3.56 2.11 13.31
C LEU A 109 -4.81 1.22 13.38
N LEU A 110 -5.98 1.80 13.62
CA LEU A 110 -7.26 1.09 13.64
C LEU A 110 -7.61 0.46 12.30
N SER A 111 -7.28 1.10 11.16
CA SER A 111 -7.47 0.50 9.84
C SER A 111 -6.66 -0.79 9.66
N TYR A 112 -5.46 -0.87 10.26
CA TYR A 112 -4.66 -2.09 10.26
C TYR A 112 -5.19 -3.13 11.23
N LEU A 113 -5.72 -2.71 12.38
CA LEU A 113 -6.37 -3.62 13.33
C LEU A 113 -7.60 -4.30 12.71
N ILE A 114 -8.43 -3.55 11.97
CA ILE A 114 -9.60 -4.10 11.25
C ILE A 114 -9.13 -5.07 10.16
N ALA A 115 -8.11 -4.71 9.37
CA ALA A 115 -7.56 -5.59 8.35
C ALA A 115 -6.99 -6.88 8.95
N PHE A 116 -6.22 -6.76 10.04
CA PHE A 116 -5.68 -7.89 10.79
C PHE A 116 -6.80 -8.82 11.26
N GLY A 117 -7.81 -8.26 11.96
CA GLY A 117 -8.95 -9.03 12.45
C GLY A 117 -9.71 -9.74 11.34
N HIS A 118 -9.96 -9.05 10.22
CA HIS A 118 -10.59 -9.63 9.03
C HIS A 118 -9.80 -10.83 8.49
N PHE A 119 -8.54 -10.65 8.10
CA PHE A 119 -7.77 -11.72 7.47
C PHE A 119 -7.44 -12.88 8.41
N PHE A 120 -7.23 -12.62 9.71
CA PHE A 120 -7.05 -13.69 10.68
C PHE A 120 -8.36 -14.45 10.94
N SER A 121 -9.51 -13.78 10.95
CA SER A 121 -10.80 -14.48 11.08
C SER A 121 -11.08 -15.38 9.87
N GLU A 122 -10.71 -14.95 8.66
CA GLU A 122 -10.84 -15.76 7.44
C GLU A 122 -9.92 -16.99 7.43
N LEU A 123 -8.77 -16.91 8.11
CA LEU A 123 -7.83 -18.02 8.25
C LEU A 123 -8.24 -19.00 9.36
N LEU A 124 -8.63 -18.49 10.53
CA LEU A 124 -8.78 -19.29 11.76
C LEU A 124 -10.22 -19.71 12.03
N ILE A 125 -11.19 -18.84 11.74
CA ILE A 125 -12.59 -18.99 12.13
C ILE A 125 -13.43 -19.42 10.93
N PHE A 126 -13.55 -18.57 9.91
CA PHE A 126 -14.38 -18.84 8.74
C PHE A 126 -13.73 -19.80 7.75
N ARG A 127 -12.40 -19.92 7.80
CA ARG A 127 -11.60 -20.83 6.97
C ARG A 127 -11.89 -20.70 5.48
N THR A 128 -12.12 -19.48 4.99
CA THR A 128 -12.37 -19.22 3.56
C THR A 128 -11.09 -18.98 2.76
N ALA A 129 -9.96 -18.79 3.46
CA ALA A 129 -8.64 -18.57 2.88
C ALA A 129 -7.62 -19.61 3.39
N LYS A 130 -6.67 -19.98 2.52
CA LYS A 130 -5.43 -20.67 2.87
C LYS A 130 -4.31 -19.66 2.96
N LEU A 131 -3.35 -19.89 3.87
CA LEU A 131 -2.21 -18.99 4.08
C LEU A 131 -1.47 -18.68 2.77
N PHE A 132 -1.17 -19.70 1.97
CA PHE A 132 -0.52 -19.56 0.67
C PHE A 132 -1.48 -19.84 -0.50
N PRO A 133 -1.28 -19.20 -1.67
CA PRO A 133 -0.41 -18.05 -1.94
C PRO A 133 -1.13 -16.69 -1.83
N GLY A 134 -2.43 -16.67 -1.53
CA GLY A 134 -3.27 -15.47 -1.67
C GLY A 134 -3.20 -14.50 -0.50
N VAL A 135 -3.63 -14.94 0.68
CA VAL A 135 -3.88 -14.06 1.85
C VAL A 135 -2.60 -13.64 2.59
N ILE A 136 -1.45 -14.27 2.29
CA ILE A 136 -0.20 -13.95 2.98
C ILE A 136 0.23 -12.50 2.84
N SER A 137 0.05 -11.89 1.66
CA SER A 137 0.42 -10.48 1.44
C SER A 137 -0.34 -9.53 2.38
N PRO A 138 -1.69 -9.54 2.41
CA PRO A 138 -2.41 -8.71 3.35
C PRO A 138 -2.17 -9.06 4.84
N VAL A 139 -1.90 -10.32 5.17
CA VAL A 139 -1.54 -10.73 6.54
C VAL A 139 -0.21 -10.12 6.96
N ILE A 140 0.82 -10.19 6.12
CA ILE A 140 2.11 -9.57 6.40
C ILE A 140 1.93 -8.06 6.55
N VAL A 141 1.32 -7.40 5.56
CA VAL A 141 1.15 -5.94 5.57
C VAL A 141 0.38 -5.46 6.79
N SER A 142 -0.74 -6.12 7.13
CA SER A 142 -1.53 -5.71 8.30
C SER A 142 -0.79 -5.95 9.62
N THR A 143 -0.13 -7.09 9.78
CA THR A 143 0.59 -7.44 11.00
C THR A 143 1.82 -6.55 11.21
N THR A 144 2.66 -6.38 10.18
CA THR A 144 3.88 -5.55 10.30
C THR A 144 3.54 -4.09 10.54
N SER A 145 2.52 -3.56 9.85
CA SER A 145 2.08 -2.18 10.06
C SER A 145 1.50 -1.97 11.45
N LEU A 146 0.64 -2.90 11.92
CA LEU A 146 0.04 -2.82 13.25
C LEU A 146 1.12 -2.83 14.34
N VAL A 147 2.07 -3.77 14.28
CA VAL A 147 3.16 -3.87 15.25
C VAL A 147 4.06 -2.63 15.19
N TRP A 148 4.44 -2.17 14.00
CA TRP A 148 5.32 -1.01 13.85
C TRP A 148 4.66 0.27 14.37
N MET A 149 3.40 0.50 14.02
CA MET A 149 2.67 1.67 14.52
C MET A 149 2.45 1.60 16.04
N PHE A 150 2.22 0.41 16.59
CA PHE A 150 2.07 0.26 18.02
C PHE A 150 3.38 0.54 18.77
N THR A 151 4.51 0.02 18.29
CA THR A 151 5.82 0.14 18.96
C THR A 151 6.48 1.50 18.76
N GLN A 152 6.10 2.26 17.75
CA GLN A 152 6.63 3.61 17.47
C GLN A 152 5.64 4.72 17.81
N TYR A 153 4.57 4.41 18.55
CA TYR A 153 3.53 5.38 18.89
C TYR A 153 4.11 6.62 19.57
N ASP A 154 4.95 6.44 20.60
CA ASP A 154 5.52 7.57 21.34
C ASP A 154 6.43 8.42 20.46
N PHE A 155 7.26 7.81 19.62
CA PHE A 155 8.14 8.53 18.68
C PHE A 155 7.38 9.43 17.70
N TYR A 156 6.24 8.96 17.19
CA TYR A 156 5.47 9.70 16.20
C TYR A 156 4.44 10.66 16.80
N VAL A 157 3.85 10.32 17.95
CA VAL A 157 2.66 11.01 18.47
C VAL A 157 2.92 11.79 19.76
N ARG A 158 3.85 11.32 20.62
CA ARG A 158 4.09 11.90 21.96
C ARG A 158 5.46 12.57 22.11
N GLY A 159 6.31 12.45 21.10
CA GLY A 159 7.66 13.01 21.05
C GLY A 159 7.71 14.51 20.81
#